data_AF-A0A418XTB3-F1
#
_entry.id   AF-A0A418XTB3-F1
#
_cell.length_a   1.000
_cell.length_b   1.000
_cell.length_c   1.000
_cell.angle_alpha   90.00
_cell.angle_beta   90.00
_cell.angle_gamma   90.00
#
_symmetry.space_group_name_H-M   'P 1'
#
loop_
_entity.id
_entity.type
_entity.pdbx_description
1 polymer ?
#
loop_
_entity_poly.entity_id
_entity_poly.type
_entity_poly.pdbx_seq_one_letter_code
_entity_poly.pdbx_strand_id
1 'polypeptide(L)'
;MMPGHMVVAYHGCDATTRDDLASGRLPYLTHSANKYDWLGPGAYFFEGDLVRALNFAISSYQNPLKLYTKQPIGTPAAVGAVLCLQRVLDMTTQAGIEEFSHACEAAEEAFDATGYTPVNRPASDDDVEIVHRAYDNAVFTFLHRVIKENEGVLYQAVRGAFLQGEMIGSSAFKRNTHIQLAVTDNSCVLGWFLPPGARQLSTGDYAAAKARQQEQLAIRRALKPRRKAP
;
A
#
# COMPACT_ATOMS: atom_id res chain seq x y z
N MET A 1 14.69 17.74 -17.65
CA MET A 1 13.64 17.11 -16.81
C MET A 1 12.91 16.12 -17.72
N MET A 2 12.93 14.82 -17.43
CA MET A 2 12.17 13.86 -18.25
C MET A 2 10.67 14.12 -18.05
N PRO A 3 9.85 14.15 -19.12
CA PRO A 3 8.42 14.29 -18.97
C PRO A 3 7.89 13.07 -18.20
N GLY A 4 7.17 13.32 -17.10
CA GLY A 4 6.58 12.26 -16.27
C GLY A 4 5.38 11.61 -16.95
N HIS A 5 5.08 10.37 -16.56
CA HIS A 5 3.91 9.63 -16.99
C HIS A 5 2.74 9.90 -16.04
N MET A 6 1.59 10.29 -16.61
CA MET A 6 0.37 10.47 -15.84
C MET A 6 -0.30 9.13 -15.57
N VAL A 7 -0.57 8.85 -14.30
CA VAL A 7 -1.25 7.64 -13.86
C VAL A 7 -2.46 8.02 -13.01
N VAL A 8 -3.60 7.43 -13.32
CA VAL A 8 -4.79 7.50 -12.45
C VAL A 8 -4.76 6.30 -11.51
N ALA A 9 -4.79 6.57 -10.22
CA ALA A 9 -4.65 5.54 -9.18
C ALA A 9 -5.67 5.76 -8.07
N TYR A 10 -6.04 4.71 -7.36
CA TYR A 10 -7.05 4.75 -6.31
C TYR A 10 -6.52 4.22 -4.99
N HIS A 11 -6.88 4.88 -3.89
CA HIS A 11 -6.51 4.44 -2.54
C HIS A 11 -7.77 4.07 -1.75
N GLY A 12 -7.89 2.79 -1.37
CA GLY A 12 -8.96 2.29 -0.51
C GLY A 12 -8.74 2.73 0.93
N CYS A 13 -9.67 3.49 1.49
CA CYS A 13 -9.51 4.15 2.79
C CYS A 13 -10.85 4.35 3.52
N ASP A 14 -10.78 5.03 4.67
CA ASP A 14 -11.98 5.52 5.34
C ASP A 14 -12.57 6.75 4.63
N ALA A 15 -13.89 6.89 4.63
CA ALA A 15 -14.59 8.02 4.03
C ALA A 15 -14.11 9.37 4.56
N THR A 16 -13.69 9.48 5.83
CA THR A 16 -13.12 10.73 6.34
C THR A 16 -11.78 11.05 5.69
N THR A 17 -10.93 10.03 5.48
CA THR A 17 -9.63 10.18 4.80
C THR A 17 -9.83 10.59 3.34
N ARG A 18 -10.77 9.96 2.62
CA ARG A 18 -11.13 10.34 1.25
C ARG A 18 -11.50 11.81 1.18
N ASP A 19 -12.41 12.24 2.05
CA ASP A 19 -12.92 13.62 2.03
C ASP A 19 -11.84 14.62 2.43
N ASP A 20 -10.98 14.29 3.39
CA ASP A 20 -9.87 15.16 3.79
C ASP A 20 -8.88 15.36 2.65
N LEU A 21 -8.55 14.30 1.90
CA LEU A 21 -7.68 14.38 0.71
C LEU A 21 -8.34 15.17 -0.42
N ALA A 22 -9.57 14.83 -0.79
CA ALA A 22 -10.28 15.47 -1.90
C ALA A 22 -10.63 16.95 -1.64
N SER A 23 -10.73 17.36 -0.37
CA SER A 23 -10.96 18.76 0.01
C SER A 23 -9.69 19.54 0.35
N GLY A 24 -8.52 18.90 0.30
CA GLY A 24 -7.24 19.51 0.65
C GLY A 24 -7.00 19.73 2.14
N ARG A 25 -7.85 19.23 3.04
CA ARG A 25 -7.58 19.22 4.49
C ARG A 25 -6.42 18.31 4.85
N LEU A 26 -6.22 17.24 4.08
CA LEU A 26 -5.05 16.38 4.14
C LEU A 26 -4.31 16.51 2.80
N PRO A 27 -3.06 16.99 2.77
CA PRO A 27 -2.34 17.18 1.49
C PRO A 27 -1.86 15.86 0.88
N TYR A 28 -1.50 14.88 1.73
CA TYR A 28 -0.94 13.60 1.30
C TYR A 28 -1.20 12.50 2.32
N LEU A 29 -1.11 11.25 1.84
CA LEU A 29 -1.14 10.08 2.70
C LEU A 29 0.17 9.95 3.49
N THR A 30 0.06 9.50 4.73
CA THR A 30 1.23 9.05 5.50
C THR A 30 1.74 7.74 4.90
N HIS A 31 3.03 7.66 4.59
CA HIS A 31 3.64 6.44 4.10
C HIS A 31 3.63 5.34 5.15
N SER A 32 3.37 4.11 4.69
CA SER A 32 3.58 2.93 5.49
C SER A 32 5.07 2.70 5.71
N ALA A 33 5.41 2.19 6.89
CA ALA A 33 6.75 1.77 7.27
C ALA A 33 6.67 0.40 7.98
N ASN A 34 5.71 -0.45 7.61
CA ASN A 34 5.63 -1.78 8.17
C ASN A 34 6.75 -2.63 7.56
N LYS A 35 7.30 -3.52 8.37
CA LYS A 35 8.39 -4.42 7.97
C LYS A 35 7.94 -5.59 7.08
N TYR A 36 6.74 -5.52 6.53
CA TYR A 36 6.11 -6.60 5.78
C TYR A 36 5.27 -6.07 4.60
N ASP A 37 5.38 -4.78 4.28
CA ASP A 37 4.71 -4.22 3.12
C ASP A 37 5.37 -4.77 1.84
N TRP A 38 4.56 -5.26 0.90
CA TRP A 38 5.03 -5.98 -0.29
C TRP A 38 6.05 -5.22 -1.13
N LEU A 39 5.67 -4.06 -1.67
CA LEU A 39 6.52 -3.22 -2.53
C LEU A 39 7.43 -2.25 -1.75
N GLY A 40 7.74 -2.56 -0.49
CA GLY A 40 8.51 -1.68 0.39
C GLY A 40 7.70 -0.57 1.06
N PRO A 41 8.35 0.38 1.76
CA PRO A 41 7.67 1.49 2.40
C PRO A 41 7.00 2.43 1.38
N GLY A 42 5.85 3.01 1.72
CA GLY A 42 5.15 3.94 0.82
C GLY A 42 3.65 4.08 1.07
N ALA A 43 3.00 4.97 0.34
CA ALA A 43 1.55 5.03 0.22
C ALA A 43 1.07 4.13 -0.92
N TYR A 44 0.15 3.22 -0.63
CA TYR A 44 -0.27 2.18 -1.55
C TYR A 44 -1.50 2.56 -2.37
N PHE A 45 -1.46 2.33 -3.68
CA PHE A 45 -2.56 2.60 -4.61
C PHE A 45 -2.81 1.42 -5.55
N PHE A 46 -4.05 1.33 -6.01
CA PHE A 46 -4.49 0.45 -7.10
C PHE A 46 -4.50 1.26 -8.40
N GLU A 47 -3.64 0.91 -9.34
CA GLU A 47 -3.52 1.61 -10.63
C GLU A 47 -4.75 1.32 -11.50
N GLY A 48 -5.48 2.35 -11.91
CA GLY A 48 -6.64 2.24 -12.79
C GLY A 48 -7.88 1.53 -12.21
N ASP A 49 -7.80 0.95 -11.01
CA ASP A 49 -8.84 0.04 -10.49
C ASP A 49 -9.53 0.55 -9.21
N LEU A 50 -10.59 1.34 -9.41
CA LEU A 50 -11.45 1.84 -8.32
C LEU A 50 -12.14 0.71 -7.56
N VAL A 51 -12.62 -0.30 -8.28
CA VAL A 51 -13.40 -1.40 -7.69
C VAL A 51 -12.52 -2.19 -6.74
N ARG A 52 -11.29 -2.49 -7.15
CA ARG A 52 -10.33 -3.19 -6.28
C ARG A 52 -9.96 -2.35 -5.06
N ALA A 53 -9.76 -1.04 -5.20
CA ALA A 53 -9.53 -0.15 -4.06
C ALA A 53 -10.68 -0.18 -3.05
N LEU A 54 -11.93 -0.15 -3.53
CA LEU A 54 -13.12 -0.27 -2.68
C LEU A 54 -13.22 -1.64 -2.02
N ASN A 55 -12.96 -2.73 -2.75
CA ASN A 55 -12.95 -4.09 -2.20
C ASN A 55 -11.92 -4.23 -1.07
N PHE A 56 -10.75 -3.60 -1.20
CA PHE A 56 -9.77 -3.53 -0.12
C PHE A 56 -10.33 -2.82 1.12
N ALA A 57 -10.95 -1.64 0.95
CA ALA A 57 -11.51 -0.88 2.05
C ALA A 57 -12.63 -1.64 2.77
N ILE A 58 -13.52 -2.30 2.01
CA ILE A 58 -14.60 -3.15 2.54
C ILE A 58 -14.01 -4.33 3.32
N SER A 59 -13.03 -5.03 2.75
CA SER A 59 -12.38 -6.16 3.41
C SER A 59 -11.69 -5.74 4.72
N SER A 60 -11.02 -4.58 4.73
CA SER A 60 -10.41 -4.04 5.95
C SER A 60 -11.42 -3.63 7.01
N TYR A 61 -12.60 -3.17 6.63
CA TYR A 61 -13.70 -2.88 7.56
C TYR A 61 -14.30 -4.16 8.13
N GLN A 62 -14.51 -5.18 7.30
CA GLN A 62 -15.07 -6.48 7.70
C GLN A 62 -14.08 -7.28 8.57
N ASN A 63 -12.77 -7.05 8.42
CA ASN A 63 -11.71 -7.78 9.11
C ASN A 63 -10.82 -6.83 9.94
N PRO A 64 -11.35 -6.11 10.95
CA PRO A 64 -10.61 -5.06 11.66
C PRO A 64 -9.37 -5.58 12.40
N LEU A 65 -9.33 -6.87 12.73
CA LEU A 65 -8.21 -7.55 13.39
C LEU A 65 -7.10 -8.01 12.45
N LYS A 66 -7.33 -8.08 11.13
CA LYS A 66 -6.28 -8.44 10.16
C LYS A 66 -5.29 -7.29 9.87
N LEU A 67 -5.54 -6.10 10.43
CA LEU A 67 -4.63 -4.95 10.42
C LEU A 67 -4.13 -4.52 9.02
N TYR A 68 -4.94 -4.70 7.97
CA TYR A 68 -4.59 -4.29 6.60
C TYR A 68 -4.23 -2.81 6.45
N THR A 69 -4.71 -1.99 7.37
CA THR A 69 -4.50 -0.54 7.40
C THR A 69 -4.05 -0.12 8.79
N LYS A 70 -3.13 0.86 8.86
CA LYS A 70 -2.61 1.39 10.14
C LYS A 70 -3.72 1.92 11.04
N GLN A 71 -4.63 2.73 10.49
CA GLN A 71 -5.87 3.13 11.12
C GLN A 71 -7.01 2.28 10.57
N PRO A 72 -7.92 1.76 11.40
CA PRO A 72 -9.05 1.00 10.91
C PRO A 72 -9.95 1.87 10.03
N ILE A 73 -10.67 1.20 9.15
CA ILE A 73 -11.72 1.80 8.34
C ILE A 73 -13.03 1.55 9.09
N GLY A 74 -13.80 2.62 9.33
CA GLY A 74 -15.14 2.57 9.90
C GLY A 74 -16.24 2.80 8.85
N THR A 75 -15.93 3.54 7.79
CA THR A 75 -16.81 3.72 6.62
C THR A 75 -16.00 3.49 5.34
N PRO A 76 -16.10 2.32 4.68
CA PRO A 76 -15.34 2.02 3.47
C PRO A 76 -15.55 3.05 2.37
N ALA A 77 -14.45 3.53 1.80
CA ALA A 77 -14.44 4.45 0.67
C ALA A 77 -13.16 4.28 -0.16
N ALA A 78 -13.09 4.96 -1.30
CA ALA A 78 -11.88 5.12 -2.07
C ALA A 78 -11.74 6.57 -2.53
N VAL A 79 -10.51 7.04 -2.63
CA VAL A 79 -10.15 8.33 -3.22
C VAL A 79 -9.35 8.10 -4.49
N GLY A 80 -9.57 8.93 -5.50
CA GLY A 80 -8.74 8.94 -6.71
C GLY A 80 -7.57 9.91 -6.55
N ALA A 81 -6.45 9.58 -7.19
CA ALA A 81 -5.27 10.42 -7.31
C ALA A 81 -4.80 10.45 -8.77
N VAL A 82 -4.34 11.62 -9.20
CA VAL A 82 -3.57 11.76 -10.44
C VAL A 82 -2.10 11.87 -10.04
N LEU A 83 -1.29 10.93 -10.51
CA LEU A 83 0.15 10.86 -10.25
C LEU A 83 0.92 11.26 -11.52
N CYS A 84 1.99 12.02 -11.38
CA CYS A 84 2.95 12.32 -12.43
C CYS A 84 4.30 11.70 -12.07
N LEU A 85 4.54 10.48 -12.57
CA LEU A 85 5.67 9.66 -12.19
C LEU A 85 6.80 9.78 -13.21
N GLN A 86 7.97 10.19 -12.77
CA GLN A 86 9.18 10.30 -13.60
C GLN A 86 10.14 9.13 -13.40
N ARG A 87 10.17 8.56 -12.19
CA ARG A 87 11.07 7.45 -11.82
C ARG A 87 10.28 6.38 -11.10
N VAL A 88 10.01 5.29 -11.79
CA VAL A 88 9.27 4.14 -11.26
C VAL A 88 10.15 2.92 -11.37
N LEU A 89 10.31 2.20 -10.27
CA LEU A 89 10.84 0.84 -10.32
C LEU A 89 9.69 -0.09 -10.70
N ASP A 90 9.64 -0.49 -11.97
CA ASP A 90 8.54 -1.32 -12.50
C ASP A 90 8.93 -2.80 -12.54
N MET A 91 8.39 -3.55 -11.58
CA MET A 91 8.58 -4.99 -11.42
C MET A 91 7.91 -5.84 -12.51
N THR A 92 7.25 -5.22 -13.48
CA THR A 92 6.70 -5.87 -14.68
C THR A 92 7.64 -5.77 -15.89
N THR A 93 8.79 -5.12 -15.74
CA THR A 93 9.81 -4.95 -16.79
C THR A 93 11.09 -5.73 -16.46
N GLN A 94 11.85 -6.13 -17.47
CA GLN A 94 13.12 -6.84 -17.24
C GLN A 94 14.14 -5.97 -16.49
N ALA A 95 14.22 -4.68 -16.83
CA ALA A 95 15.11 -3.74 -16.13
C ALA A 95 14.77 -3.63 -14.62
N GLY A 96 13.49 -3.53 -14.25
CA GLY A 96 13.10 -3.48 -12.85
C GLY A 96 13.34 -4.81 -12.11
N ILE A 97 13.18 -5.94 -12.79
CA ILE A 97 13.49 -7.26 -12.24
C ILE A 97 14.99 -7.41 -12.00
N GLU A 98 15.84 -7.05 -12.99
CA GLU A 98 17.29 -7.11 -12.87
C GLU A 98 17.81 -6.20 -11.74
N GLU A 99 17.29 -4.97 -11.65
CA GLU A 99 17.61 -4.03 -10.56
C GLU A 99 17.30 -4.65 -9.17
N PHE A 100 16.12 -5.25 -9.03
CA PHE A 100 15.73 -5.91 -7.78
C PHE A 100 16.57 -7.15 -7.50
N SER A 101 16.92 -7.94 -8.53
CA SER A 101 17.79 -9.11 -8.38
C SER A 101 19.17 -8.73 -7.85
N HIS A 102 19.82 -7.70 -8.39
CA HIS A 102 21.09 -7.21 -7.85
C HIS A 102 20.94 -6.71 -6.40
N ALA A 103 19.81 -6.05 -6.09
CA ALA A 103 19.53 -5.63 -4.73
C ALA A 103 19.31 -6.80 -3.76
N CYS A 104 18.72 -7.92 -4.21
CA CYS A 104 18.62 -9.14 -3.40
C CYS A 104 20.01 -9.66 -3.03
N GLU A 105 20.89 -9.85 -4.03
CA GLU A 105 22.26 -10.35 -3.82
C GLU A 105 23.03 -9.47 -2.82
N ALA A 106 23.00 -8.15 -3.01
CA ALA A 106 23.67 -7.20 -2.12
C ALA A 106 23.02 -7.13 -0.72
N ALA A 107 21.70 -7.27 -0.64
CA ALA A 107 20.99 -7.26 0.65
C ALA A 107 21.28 -8.53 1.46
N GLU A 108 21.46 -9.68 0.82
CA GLU A 108 21.80 -10.94 1.48
C GLU A 108 23.13 -10.87 2.22
N GLU A 109 24.16 -10.26 1.61
CA GLU A 109 25.44 -10.01 2.30
C GLU A 109 25.23 -9.14 3.57
N ALA A 110 24.36 -8.14 3.48
CA ALA A 110 24.04 -7.29 4.62
C ALA A 110 23.22 -8.02 5.70
N PHE A 111 22.33 -8.93 5.32
CA PHE A 111 21.55 -9.76 6.25
C PHE A 111 22.45 -10.73 7.00
N ASP A 112 23.38 -11.39 6.29
CA ASP A 112 24.36 -12.31 6.88
C ASP A 112 25.25 -11.61 7.90
N ALA A 113 25.71 -10.39 7.60
CA ALA A 113 26.49 -9.58 8.54
C ALA A 113 25.72 -9.26 9.85
N THR A 114 24.39 -9.21 9.81
CA THR A 114 23.53 -9.01 11.00
C THR A 114 23.09 -10.31 11.66
N GLY A 115 23.36 -11.46 11.05
CA GLY A 115 22.90 -12.77 11.51
C GLY A 115 21.38 -12.96 11.42
N TYR A 116 20.69 -12.18 10.58
CA TYR A 116 19.23 -12.25 10.44
C TYR A 116 18.78 -11.97 9.01
N THR A 117 18.18 -12.99 8.38
CA THR A 117 17.52 -12.87 7.07
C THR A 117 16.00 -12.85 7.25
N PRO A 118 15.32 -11.76 6.85
CA PRO A 118 13.87 -11.72 6.86
C PRO A 118 13.29 -12.76 5.90
N VAL A 119 12.10 -13.28 6.19
CA VAL A 119 11.44 -14.28 5.33
C VAL A 119 10.01 -13.89 5.02
N ASN A 120 9.59 -14.12 3.78
CA ASN A 120 8.19 -14.08 3.38
C ASN A 120 7.47 -15.27 4.00
N ARG A 121 6.34 -15.04 4.67
CA ARG A 121 5.58 -16.09 5.34
C ARG A 121 4.09 -15.74 5.40
N PRO A 122 3.20 -16.72 5.57
CA PRO A 122 1.80 -16.45 5.87
C PRO A 122 1.65 -15.56 7.11
N ALA A 123 0.73 -14.60 7.07
CA ALA A 123 0.36 -13.77 8.22
C ALA A 123 -0.51 -14.54 9.24
N SER A 124 -1.19 -15.60 8.78
CA SER A 124 -2.03 -16.51 9.55
C SER A 124 -2.18 -17.85 8.81
N ASP A 125 -2.76 -18.86 9.47
CA ASP A 125 -2.90 -20.20 8.88
C ASP A 125 -3.79 -20.23 7.62
N ASP A 126 -4.68 -19.25 7.46
CA ASP A 126 -5.55 -19.05 6.29
C ASP A 126 -4.93 -18.15 5.20
N ASP A 127 -3.71 -17.63 5.41
CA ASP A 127 -3.04 -16.73 4.46
C ASP A 127 -2.27 -17.51 3.37
N VAL A 128 -3.01 -17.94 2.36
CA VAL A 128 -2.48 -18.62 1.18
C VAL A 128 -1.68 -17.67 0.27
N GLU A 129 -1.87 -16.36 0.41
CA GLU A 129 -1.28 -15.35 -0.47
C GLU A 129 0.03 -14.79 0.06
N ILE A 130 0.48 -15.23 1.23
CA ILE A 130 1.73 -14.81 1.90
C ILE A 130 1.78 -13.29 1.96
N VAL A 131 0.77 -12.64 2.54
CA VAL A 131 0.70 -11.16 2.56
C VAL A 131 1.75 -10.53 3.48
N HIS A 132 2.39 -11.31 4.36
CA HIS A 132 3.51 -10.84 5.18
C HIS A 132 4.85 -11.01 4.43
N ARG A 133 5.19 -9.99 3.64
CA ARG A 133 6.34 -9.96 2.72
C ARG A 133 7.58 -9.31 3.33
N ALA A 134 8.11 -9.87 4.42
CA ALA A 134 9.21 -9.24 5.14
C ALA A 134 10.54 -9.26 4.40
N TYR A 135 10.80 -10.28 3.58
CA TYR A 135 11.99 -10.31 2.73
C TYR A 135 11.90 -9.23 1.67
N ASP A 136 10.81 -9.21 0.90
CA ASP A 136 10.61 -8.23 -0.18
C ASP A 136 10.71 -6.80 0.35
N ASN A 137 10.04 -6.52 1.48
CA ASN A 137 10.09 -5.22 2.14
C ASN A 137 11.52 -4.80 2.51
N ALA A 138 12.30 -5.74 3.05
CA ALA A 138 13.66 -5.48 3.47
C ALA A 138 14.59 -5.22 2.27
N VAL A 139 14.43 -5.95 1.18
CA VAL A 139 15.17 -5.73 -0.06
C VAL A 139 14.82 -4.37 -0.68
N PHE A 140 13.53 -4.01 -0.81
CA PHE A 140 13.15 -2.67 -1.30
C PHE A 140 13.66 -1.55 -0.39
N THR A 141 13.64 -1.76 0.93
CA THR A 141 14.19 -0.79 1.89
C THR A 141 15.70 -0.64 1.73
N PHE A 142 16.42 -1.75 1.52
CA PHE A 142 17.84 -1.77 1.23
C PHE A 142 18.15 -1.02 -0.07
N LEU A 143 17.46 -1.37 -1.15
CA LEU A 143 17.59 -0.77 -2.48
C LEU A 143 17.40 0.76 -2.40
N HIS A 144 16.31 1.22 -1.78
CA HIS A 144 16.07 2.65 -1.63
C HIS A 144 17.15 3.35 -0.81
N ARG A 145 17.69 2.71 0.23
CA ARG A 145 18.80 3.27 1.00
C ARG A 145 20.05 3.43 0.13
N VAL A 146 20.45 2.39 -0.60
CA VAL A 146 21.64 2.40 -1.47
C VAL A 146 21.53 3.47 -2.57
N ILE A 147 20.38 3.56 -3.25
CA ILE A 147 20.15 4.60 -4.27
C ILE A 147 20.24 6.00 -3.67
N LYS A 148 19.67 6.20 -2.47
CA LYS A 148 19.76 7.49 -1.78
C LYS A 148 21.20 7.88 -1.47
N GLU A 149 22.02 6.92 -1.06
CA GLU A 149 23.42 7.13 -0.69
C GLU A 149 24.32 7.38 -1.91
N ASN A 150 24.08 6.67 -3.02
CA ASN A 150 24.93 6.72 -4.20
C ASN A 150 24.51 7.80 -5.22
N GLU A 151 23.21 7.94 -5.48
CA GLU A 151 22.68 8.78 -6.56
C GLU A 151 21.93 10.01 -6.03
N GLY A 152 21.53 9.99 -4.77
CA GLY A 152 20.79 11.08 -4.12
C GLY A 152 19.34 11.24 -4.60
N VAL A 153 18.88 10.43 -5.55
CA VAL A 153 17.55 10.56 -6.17
C VAL A 153 16.79 9.24 -6.11
N LEU A 154 15.78 9.18 -5.25
CA LEU A 154 14.94 7.99 -5.07
C LEU A 154 13.94 7.77 -6.22
N TYR A 155 13.57 6.51 -6.43
CA TYR A 155 12.32 6.15 -7.11
C TYR A 155 11.14 6.84 -6.43
N GLN A 156 10.20 7.34 -7.22
CA GLN A 156 8.98 7.99 -6.73
C GLN A 156 7.88 6.98 -6.41
N ALA A 157 7.92 5.83 -7.10
CA ALA A 157 7.05 4.70 -6.83
C ALA A 157 7.73 3.39 -7.20
N VAL A 158 7.30 2.31 -6.53
CA VAL A 158 7.50 0.93 -7.00
C VAL A 158 6.16 0.44 -7.55
N ARG A 159 6.18 -0.18 -8.73
CA ARG A 159 5.01 -0.71 -9.43
C ARG A 159 5.12 -2.22 -9.56
N GLY A 160 4.05 -2.95 -9.27
CA GLY A 160 4.04 -4.40 -9.39
C GLY A 160 2.66 -4.99 -9.68
N ALA A 161 2.64 -6.12 -10.38
CA ALA A 161 1.43 -6.91 -10.59
C ALA A 161 1.22 -7.89 -9.43
N PHE A 162 0.06 -7.82 -8.76
CA PHE A 162 -0.30 -8.73 -7.68
C PHE A 162 -1.27 -9.79 -8.15
N LEU A 163 -0.88 -11.05 -8.07
CA LEU A 163 -1.76 -12.18 -8.38
C LEU A 163 -2.53 -12.59 -7.11
N GLN A 164 -3.76 -12.09 -6.99
CA GLN A 164 -4.56 -12.21 -5.77
C GLN A 164 -5.96 -12.81 -6.00
N GLY A 165 -6.48 -13.51 -5.01
CA GLY A 165 -7.80 -14.16 -4.98
C GLY A 165 -7.75 -15.61 -5.45
N GLU A 166 -8.92 -16.26 -5.47
CA GLU A 166 -9.05 -17.58 -6.07
C GLU A 166 -8.77 -17.56 -7.58
N MET A 167 -8.31 -18.70 -8.11
CA MET A 167 -8.21 -18.93 -9.54
C MET A 167 -9.61 -18.95 -10.18
N ILE A 168 -9.72 -18.42 -11.39
CA ILE A 168 -10.98 -18.45 -12.15
C ILE A 168 -11.03 -19.75 -12.95
N GLY A 169 -11.74 -20.76 -12.45
CA GLY A 169 -11.77 -22.09 -13.08
C GLY A 169 -10.36 -22.70 -13.17
N SER A 170 -9.95 -23.13 -14.36
CA SER A 170 -8.60 -23.60 -14.67
C SER A 170 -7.66 -22.52 -15.24
N SER A 171 -8.04 -21.24 -15.13
CA SER A 171 -7.26 -20.12 -15.67
C SER A 171 -6.03 -19.79 -14.82
N ALA A 172 -5.01 -19.21 -15.46
CA ALA A 172 -3.90 -18.55 -14.78
C ALA A 172 -4.30 -17.19 -14.15
N PHE A 173 -5.50 -16.69 -14.44
CA PHE A 173 -6.02 -15.47 -13.84
C PHE A 173 -6.65 -15.73 -12.47
N LYS A 174 -6.43 -14.78 -11.54
CA LYS A 174 -7.04 -14.78 -10.21
C LYS A 174 -8.02 -13.61 -10.07
N ARG A 175 -9.06 -13.83 -9.28
CA ARG A 175 -10.25 -12.96 -9.18
C ARG A 175 -9.96 -11.52 -8.74
N ASN A 176 -8.93 -11.31 -7.94
CA ASN A 176 -8.55 -10.02 -7.38
C ASN A 176 -7.20 -9.52 -7.89
N THR A 177 -6.69 -10.06 -9.01
CA THR A 177 -5.44 -9.61 -9.64
C THR A 177 -5.52 -8.12 -9.98
N HIS A 178 -4.46 -7.37 -9.69
CA HIS A 178 -4.38 -5.92 -9.94
C HIS A 178 -2.94 -5.44 -10.06
N ILE A 179 -2.76 -4.22 -10.58
CA ILE A 179 -1.50 -3.48 -10.48
C ILE A 179 -1.53 -2.63 -9.21
N GLN A 180 -0.46 -2.69 -8.43
CA GLN A 180 -0.28 -1.93 -7.21
C GLN A 180 0.93 -1.01 -7.32
N LEU A 181 0.80 0.18 -6.74
CA LEU A 181 1.85 1.18 -6.64
C LEU A 181 2.15 1.45 -5.16
N ALA A 182 3.42 1.42 -4.77
CA ALA A 182 3.90 2.00 -3.51
C ALA A 182 4.59 3.33 -3.81
N VAL A 183 3.89 4.44 -3.57
CA VAL A 183 4.39 5.80 -3.79
C VAL A 183 5.19 6.27 -2.58
N THR A 184 6.44 6.65 -2.80
CA THR A 184 7.41 7.08 -1.77
C THR A 184 7.70 8.57 -1.83
N ASP A 185 7.30 9.25 -2.90
CA ASP A 185 7.50 10.68 -3.11
C ASP A 185 6.15 11.38 -3.32
N ASN A 186 5.70 12.13 -2.31
CA ASN A 186 4.41 12.83 -2.40
C ASN A 186 4.40 13.95 -3.45
N SER A 187 5.56 14.43 -3.91
CA SER A 187 5.63 15.48 -4.94
C SER A 187 5.11 15.01 -6.30
N CYS A 188 4.99 13.69 -6.52
CA CYS A 188 4.41 13.14 -7.73
C CYS A 188 2.87 13.19 -7.75
N VAL A 189 2.21 13.50 -6.62
CA VAL A 189 0.75 13.60 -6.55
C VAL A 189 0.32 14.98 -7.09
N LEU A 190 -0.30 15.00 -8.26
CA LEU A 190 -0.81 16.25 -8.85
C LEU A 190 -2.12 16.70 -8.23
N GLY A 191 -2.93 15.76 -7.73
CA GLY A 191 -4.19 16.08 -7.10
C GLY A 191 -5.00 14.86 -6.71
N TRP A 192 -5.98 15.10 -5.83
CA TRP A 192 -6.95 14.13 -5.34
C TRP A 192 -8.32 14.44 -5.92
N PHE A 193 -9.12 13.40 -6.14
CA PHE A 193 -10.49 13.57 -6.64
C PHE A 193 -11.46 12.54 -6.03
N LEU A 194 -12.74 12.92 -6.00
CA LEU A 194 -13.82 12.00 -5.67
C LEU A 194 -14.14 11.13 -6.91
N PRO A 195 -14.11 9.79 -6.79
CA PRO A 195 -14.47 8.91 -7.91
C PRO A 195 -15.92 9.12 -8.38
N PRO A 196 -16.27 8.72 -9.62
CA PRO A 196 -17.64 8.83 -10.13
C PRO A 196 -18.68 8.25 -9.16
N GLY A 197 -19.75 9.01 -8.91
CA GLY A 197 -20.82 8.63 -7.98
C GLY A 197 -20.51 8.91 -6.50
N ALA A 198 -19.25 9.14 -6.12
CA ALA A 198 -18.90 9.57 -4.77
C ALA A 198 -19.26 11.04 -4.56
N ARG A 199 -19.69 11.38 -3.34
CA ARG A 199 -19.96 12.75 -2.90
C ARG A 199 -19.23 13.02 -1.60
N GLN A 200 -18.84 14.27 -1.42
CA GLN A 200 -18.34 14.74 -0.13
C GLN A 200 -19.45 14.59 0.92
N LEU A 201 -19.06 14.14 2.10
CA LEU A 201 -19.96 13.99 3.24
C LEU A 201 -20.44 15.36 3.71
N SER A 202 -21.70 15.42 4.14
CA SER A 202 -22.17 16.56 4.93
C SER A 202 -21.40 16.63 6.26
N THR A 203 -21.43 17.77 6.95
CA THR A 203 -20.79 17.90 8.27
C THR A 203 -21.28 16.84 9.26
N GLY A 204 -22.59 16.52 9.23
CA GLY A 204 -23.18 15.49 10.07
C GLY A 204 -22.70 14.09 9.71
N ASP A 205 -22.70 13.75 8.42
CA ASP A 205 -22.23 12.44 7.95
C ASP A 205 -20.74 12.23 8.19
N TYR A 206 -19.94 13.29 8.06
CA TYR A 206 -18.51 13.27 8.37
C TYR A 206 -18.29 13.00 9.87
N ALA A 207 -19.01 13.68 10.76
CA ALA A 207 -18.92 13.44 12.19
C ALA A 207 -19.33 12.00 12.56
N ALA A 208 -20.39 11.48 11.94
CA ALA A 208 -20.83 10.10 12.13
C ALA A 208 -19.80 9.08 11.60
N ALA A 209 -19.20 9.32 10.42
CA ALA A 209 -18.13 8.49 9.88
C ALA A 209 -16.90 8.49 10.79
N LYS A 210 -16.54 9.65 11.34
CA LYS A 210 -15.43 9.77 12.29
C LYS A 210 -15.67 8.99 13.58
N ALA A 211 -16.89 9.05 14.12
CA ALA A 211 -17.28 8.27 15.29
C ALA A 211 -17.17 6.77 15.03
N ARG A 212 -17.66 6.28 13.87
CA ARG A 212 -17.49 4.85 13.47
C ARG A 212 -16.02 4.43 13.37
N GLN A 213 -15.16 5.28 12.80
CA GLN A 213 -13.73 5.00 12.73
C GLN A 213 -13.09 4.89 14.13
N GLN A 214 -13.47 5.79 15.04
CA GLN A 214 -12.99 5.77 16.43
C GLN A 214 -13.46 4.53 17.19
N GLU A 215 -14.71 4.11 16.98
CA GLU A 215 -15.26 2.88 17.54
C GLU A 215 -14.47 1.64 17.07
N GLN A 216 -14.21 1.53 15.76
CA GLN A 216 -13.38 0.45 15.21
C GLN A 216 -11.97 0.45 15.80
N LEU A 217 -11.39 1.63 16.04
CA LEU A 217 -10.09 1.75 16.70
C LEU A 217 -10.13 1.29 18.16
N ALA A 218 -11.20 1.62 18.89
CA ALA A 218 -11.40 1.15 20.27
C ALA A 218 -11.53 -0.38 20.32
N ILE A 219 -12.34 -0.97 19.43
CA ILE A 219 -12.49 -2.43 19.30
C ILE A 219 -11.13 -3.09 19.01
N ARG A 220 -10.40 -2.59 18.01
CA ARG A 220 -9.08 -3.10 17.64
C ARG A 220 -8.09 -3.04 18.81
N ARG A 221 -8.12 -1.97 19.62
CA ARG A 221 -7.26 -1.81 20.80
C ARG A 221 -7.64 -2.77 21.94
N ALA A 222 -8.93 -2.99 22.16
CA ALA A 222 -9.43 -3.89 23.20
C ALA A 222 -9.13 -5.36 22.88
N LEU A 223 -9.23 -5.75 21.60
CA LEU A 223 -9.01 -7.12 21.13
C LEU A 223 -7.55 -7.45 20.82
N LYS A 224 -6.66 -6.45 20.76
CA LYS A 224 -5.23 -6.71 20.51
C LYS A 224 -4.68 -7.54 21.67
N PRO A 225 -4.14 -8.76 21.43
CA PRO A 225 -3.54 -9.54 22.48
C PRO A 225 -2.47 -8.69 23.16
N ARG A 226 -2.56 -8.52 24.48
CA ARG A 226 -1.45 -7.98 25.27
C ARG A 226 -0.31 -8.99 25.15
N ARG A 227 0.57 -8.81 24.17
CA ARG A 227 1.87 -9.47 24.21
C ARG A 227 2.56 -8.96 25.47
N LYS A 228 2.66 -9.81 26.51
CA LYS A 228 3.72 -9.63 27.51
C LYS A 228 5.02 -9.63 26.71
N ALA A 229 5.82 -8.59 26.87
CA ALA A 229 7.17 -8.59 26.31
C ALA A 229 7.91 -9.82 26.87
N PRO A 230 8.72 -10.54 26.05
CA PRO A 230 9.77 -11.38 26.61
C PRO A 230 10.75 -10.51 27.41
#